data_AF-A0ABD6B9B2-F1
#
_entry.id   AF-A0ABD6B9B2-F1
#
_cell.length_a   1.000
_cell.length_b   1.000
_cell.length_c   1.000
_cell.angle_alpha   90.00
_cell.angle_beta   90.00
_cell.angle_gamma   90.00
#
_symmetry.space_group_name_H-M   'P 1'
#
loop_
_entity.id
_entity.type
_entity.pdbx_description
1 polymer ?
#
loop_
_entity_poly.entity_id
_entity_poly.type
_entity_poly.pdbx_seq_one_letter_code
_entity_poly.pdbx_strand_id
1 'polypeptide(L)'
;MESQTVERVTEWDSEPFTDGHAGLRELAEREFTGAVTDGVAWLFMLNGRVLGVFDGDMDRFADADGTAYVAPDRSLPLLFAMQETGGEVRGEYYTEETPISEVDDTLQAGGFTGYVELSENVLSGDYYLVYYD
;
A
#
# COMPACT_ATOMS: atom_id res chain seq x y z
N MET A 1 9.35 -3.42 7.63
CA MET A 1 7.98 -3.81 7.29
C MET A 1 7.40 -4.53 8.48
N GLU A 2 6.26 -4.09 8.96
CA GLU A 2 5.62 -4.69 10.12
C GLU A 2 5.15 -6.11 9.81
N SER A 3 5.24 -7.02 10.80
CA SER A 3 4.92 -8.44 10.59
C SER A 3 3.48 -8.64 10.11
N GLN A 4 2.55 -7.84 10.63
CA GLN A 4 1.14 -7.91 10.25
C GLN A 4 0.90 -7.55 8.78
N THR A 5 1.68 -6.60 8.24
CA THR A 5 1.65 -6.24 6.81
C THR A 5 2.15 -7.40 5.96
N VAL A 6 3.28 -8.01 6.35
CA VAL A 6 3.83 -9.18 5.67
C VAL A 6 2.83 -10.34 5.65
N GLU A 7 2.23 -10.66 6.80
CA GLU A 7 1.21 -11.72 6.91
C GLU A 7 0.07 -11.50 5.91
N ARG A 8 -0.52 -10.30 5.89
CA ARG A 8 -1.62 -9.96 4.96
C ARG A 8 -1.23 -9.99 3.49
N VAL A 9 -0.04 -9.50 3.14
CA VAL A 9 0.44 -9.49 1.75
C VAL A 9 0.71 -10.91 1.24
N THR A 10 1.27 -11.77 2.09
CA THR A 10 1.61 -13.15 1.71
C THR A 10 0.40 -14.06 1.51
N GLU A 11 -0.80 -13.63 1.90
CA GLU A 11 -2.06 -14.31 1.60
C GLU A 11 -2.59 -14.03 0.18
N TRP A 12 -2.02 -13.03 -0.51
CA TRP A 12 -2.44 -12.67 -1.87
C TRP A 12 -1.98 -13.69 -2.90
N ASP A 13 -2.65 -13.69 -4.06
CA ASP A 13 -2.17 -14.44 -5.22
C ASP A 13 -0.74 -14.02 -5.57
N SER A 14 0.10 -14.96 -5.97
CA SER A 14 1.51 -14.68 -6.24
C SER A 14 2.03 -15.32 -7.51
N GLU A 15 3.04 -14.68 -8.08
CA GLU A 15 3.79 -15.14 -9.24
C GLU A 15 5.29 -14.90 -9.04
N PRO A 16 6.15 -15.73 -9.64
CA PRO A 16 7.59 -15.51 -9.57
C PRO A 16 7.96 -14.21 -10.29
N PHE A 17 8.97 -13.54 -9.74
CA PHE A 17 9.63 -12.40 -10.33
C PHE A 17 11.11 -12.76 -10.53
N THR A 18 11.66 -12.53 -11.72
CA THR A 18 13.05 -12.89 -12.06
C THR A 18 13.76 -11.75 -12.77
N ASP A 19 15.07 -11.89 -12.94
CA ASP A 19 15.91 -10.98 -13.74
C ASP A 19 15.99 -9.54 -13.19
N GLY A 20 15.81 -9.38 -11.86
CA GLY A 20 16.05 -8.15 -11.14
C GLY A 20 15.33 -6.93 -11.73
N HIS A 21 16.06 -5.84 -12.01
CA HIS A 21 15.45 -4.61 -12.55
C HIS A 21 14.78 -4.81 -13.92
N ALA A 22 15.15 -5.84 -14.69
CA ALA A 22 14.47 -6.14 -15.95
C ALA A 22 13.06 -6.68 -15.68
N GLY A 23 12.91 -7.63 -14.75
CA GLY A 23 11.60 -8.12 -14.34
C GLY A 23 10.73 -7.03 -13.72
N LEU A 24 11.30 -6.11 -12.91
CA LEU A 24 10.53 -5.02 -12.31
C LEU A 24 9.99 -4.08 -13.38
N ARG A 25 10.71 -3.90 -14.48
CA ARG A 25 10.24 -3.11 -15.61
C ARG A 25 9.10 -3.81 -16.34
N GLU A 26 9.14 -5.14 -16.49
CA GLU A 26 8.01 -5.90 -17.04
C GLU A 26 6.76 -5.76 -16.15
N LEU A 27 6.92 -5.85 -14.82
CA LEU A 27 5.85 -5.56 -13.87
C LEU A 27 5.29 -4.14 -14.07
N ALA A 28 6.17 -3.15 -14.25
CA ALA A 28 5.76 -1.78 -14.49
C ALA A 28 4.99 -1.60 -15.80
N GLU A 29 5.45 -2.22 -16.89
CA GLU A 29 4.85 -2.13 -18.22
C GLU A 29 3.46 -2.76 -18.30
N ARG A 30 3.19 -3.81 -17.52
CA ARG A 30 1.86 -4.43 -17.41
C ARG A 30 0.97 -3.82 -16.32
N GLU A 31 1.36 -2.66 -15.79
CA GLU A 31 0.62 -1.92 -14.77
C GLU A 31 0.38 -2.74 -13.48
N PHE A 32 1.37 -3.55 -13.07
CA PHE A 32 1.26 -4.38 -11.88
C PHE A 32 0.89 -3.57 -10.63
N THR A 33 -0.01 -4.14 -9.82
CA THR A 33 -0.47 -3.56 -8.56
C THR A 33 -0.37 -4.62 -7.48
N GLY A 34 0.44 -4.37 -6.46
CA GLY A 34 0.81 -5.41 -5.51
C GLY A 34 2.07 -5.10 -4.73
N ALA A 35 2.68 -6.15 -4.19
CA ALA A 35 3.95 -6.09 -3.47
C ALA A 35 4.96 -7.03 -4.13
N VAL A 36 6.23 -6.66 -4.18
CA VAL A 36 7.33 -7.49 -4.68
C VAL A 36 8.34 -7.65 -3.57
N THR A 37 8.87 -8.86 -3.40
CA THR A 37 9.94 -9.13 -2.43
C THR A 37 11.02 -10.01 -3.03
N ASP A 38 12.27 -9.75 -2.64
CA ASP A 38 13.40 -10.65 -2.88
C ASP A 38 13.64 -11.62 -1.70
N GLY A 39 12.68 -11.69 -0.77
CA GLY A 39 12.75 -12.48 0.46
C GLY A 39 13.23 -11.69 1.68
N VAL A 40 13.67 -10.44 1.52
CA VAL A 40 14.01 -9.56 2.66
C VAL A 40 13.44 -8.16 2.48
N ALA A 41 13.71 -7.49 1.36
CA ALA A 41 13.12 -6.18 1.10
C ALA A 41 11.78 -6.33 0.40
N TRP A 42 10.96 -5.29 0.55
CA TRP A 42 9.61 -5.22 0.02
C TRP A 42 9.43 -3.95 -0.79
N LEU A 43 8.75 -4.06 -1.91
CA LEU A 43 8.48 -2.98 -2.83
C LEU A 43 6.98 -2.97 -3.16
N PHE A 44 6.27 -1.89 -2.82
CA PHE A 44 4.86 -1.75 -3.21
C PHE A 44 4.73 -1.06 -4.56
N MET A 45 3.83 -1.57 -5.40
CA MET A 45 3.52 -1.01 -6.72
C MET A 45 2.02 -0.72 -6.87
N LEU A 46 1.71 0.36 -7.59
CA LEU A 46 0.36 0.72 -8.01
C LEU A 46 0.38 1.11 -9.48
N ASN A 47 -0.38 0.39 -10.32
CA ASN A 47 -0.43 0.60 -11.77
C ASN A 47 0.97 0.73 -12.40
N GLY A 48 1.88 -0.15 -11.99
CA GLY A 48 3.26 -0.19 -12.46
C GLY A 48 4.20 0.87 -11.86
N ARG A 49 3.73 1.73 -10.96
CA ARG A 49 4.55 2.75 -10.28
C ARG A 49 4.97 2.27 -8.90
N VAL A 50 6.24 2.50 -8.55
CA VAL A 50 6.76 2.20 -7.21
C VAL A 50 6.24 3.23 -6.21
N LEU A 51 5.62 2.75 -5.13
CA LEU A 51 5.15 3.58 -4.01
C LEU A 51 6.21 3.73 -2.92
N GLY A 52 7.04 2.72 -2.71
CA GLY A 52 8.09 2.72 -1.71
C GLY A 52 8.82 1.39 -1.64
N VAL A 53 10.01 1.42 -1.05
CA VAL A 53 10.82 0.23 -0.72
C VAL A 53 11.05 0.21 0.79
N PHE A 54 10.86 -0.96 1.40
CA PHE A 54 10.92 -1.18 2.84
C PHE A 54 11.85 -2.35 3.15
N ASP A 55 12.48 -2.30 4.33
CA ASP A 55 13.53 -3.26 4.76
C ASP A 55 14.70 -3.41 3.77
N GLY A 56 14.97 -2.36 3.00
CA GLY A 56 16.03 -2.28 2.00
C GLY A 56 15.84 -1.08 1.08
N ASP A 57 16.46 -1.15 -0.09
CA ASP A 57 16.40 -0.15 -1.14
C ASP A 57 16.32 -0.81 -2.54
N MET A 58 16.23 0.01 -3.59
CA MET A 58 16.11 -0.49 -4.97
C MET A 58 17.32 -1.29 -5.46
N ASP A 59 18.51 -1.09 -4.89
CA ASP A 59 19.72 -1.79 -5.36
C ASP A 59 19.65 -3.27 -5.03
N ARG A 60 18.90 -3.62 -3.98
CA ARG A 60 18.66 -5.01 -3.61
C ARG A 60 17.94 -5.81 -4.70
N PHE A 61 17.16 -5.15 -5.55
CA PHE A 61 16.45 -5.77 -6.67
C PHE A 61 17.26 -5.79 -7.98
N ALA A 62 18.52 -5.35 -7.99
CA ALA A 62 19.28 -5.18 -9.24
C ALA A 62 19.38 -6.47 -10.08
N ASP A 63 19.69 -7.59 -9.43
CA ASP A 63 19.86 -8.91 -10.04
C ASP A 63 19.13 -10.00 -9.23
N ALA A 64 18.11 -9.63 -8.47
CA ALA A 64 17.41 -10.54 -7.57
C ALA A 64 16.26 -11.27 -8.28
N ASP A 65 16.06 -12.53 -7.90
CA ASP A 65 14.81 -13.25 -8.11
C ASP A 65 13.97 -13.16 -6.83
N GLY A 66 12.66 -13.30 -6.97
CA GLY A 66 11.74 -13.16 -5.86
C GLY A 66 10.29 -13.49 -6.20
N THR A 67 9.38 -12.88 -5.44
CA THR A 67 7.94 -13.13 -5.55
C THR A 67 7.21 -11.81 -5.69
N ALA A 68 6.29 -11.74 -6.65
CA ALA A 68 5.32 -10.68 -6.79
C ALA A 68 3.95 -11.17 -6.27
N TYR A 69 3.39 -10.45 -5.30
CA TYR A 69 2.07 -10.68 -4.71
C TYR A 69 1.08 -9.68 -5.30
N VAL A 70 0.08 -10.17 -6.01
CA VAL A 70 -0.95 -9.39 -6.72
C VAL A 70 -2.00 -8.92 -5.72
N ALA A 71 -2.15 -7.60 -5.54
CA ALA A 71 -3.13 -7.10 -4.60
C ALA A 71 -4.57 -7.39 -5.08
N PRO A 72 -5.48 -7.81 -4.16
CA PRO A 72 -6.87 -8.04 -4.50
C PRO A 72 -7.65 -6.73 -4.75
N ASP A 73 -7.13 -5.59 -4.25
CA ASP A 73 -7.63 -4.26 -4.57
C ASP A 73 -6.47 -3.25 -4.62
N ARG A 74 -6.59 -2.25 -5.50
CA ARG A 74 -5.58 -1.21 -5.74
C ARG A 74 -5.29 -0.32 -4.52
N SER A 75 -6.23 -0.22 -3.60
CA SER A 75 -6.08 0.57 -2.37
C SER A 75 -5.09 -0.05 -1.38
N LEU A 76 -4.86 -1.37 -1.44
CA LEU A 76 -4.07 -2.07 -0.42
C LEU A 76 -2.57 -1.77 -0.48
N PRO A 77 -1.88 -1.83 -1.64
CA PRO A 77 -0.47 -1.44 -1.71
C PRO A 77 -0.25 0.01 -1.29
N LEU A 78 -1.21 0.89 -1.61
CA LEU A 78 -1.15 2.29 -1.24
C LEU A 78 -1.32 2.49 0.27
N LEU A 79 -2.34 1.87 0.87
CA LEU A 79 -2.55 1.90 2.32
C LEU A 79 -1.32 1.39 3.07
N PHE A 80 -0.80 0.21 2.69
CA PHE A 80 0.35 -0.38 3.37
C PHE A 80 1.62 0.44 3.16
N ALA A 81 1.86 0.98 1.96
CA ALA A 81 2.98 1.89 1.75
C ALA A 81 2.90 3.12 2.67
N MET A 82 1.71 3.69 2.89
CA MET A 82 1.52 4.83 3.78
C MET A 82 1.67 4.44 5.27
N GLN A 83 1.14 3.30 5.69
CA GLN A 83 1.30 2.80 7.06
C GLN A 83 2.77 2.51 7.38
N GLU A 84 3.51 1.88 6.46
CA GLU A 84 4.93 1.55 6.64
C GLU A 84 5.84 2.77 6.55
N THR A 85 5.48 3.76 5.74
CA THR A 85 6.17 5.07 5.75
C THR A 85 5.92 5.80 7.07
N GLY A 86 4.78 5.53 7.70
CA GLY A 86 4.31 6.21 8.90
C GLY A 86 3.76 7.61 8.59
N GLY A 87 3.44 8.33 9.66
CA GLY A 87 2.90 9.69 9.56
C GLY A 87 2.36 10.19 10.89
N GLU A 88 1.87 11.42 10.88
CA GLU A 88 1.21 12.02 12.04
C GLU A 88 -0.30 12.03 11.81
N VAL A 89 -1.08 11.66 12.83
CA VAL A 89 -2.53 11.84 12.83
C VAL A 89 -2.82 13.35 12.73
N ARG A 90 -3.50 13.75 11.64
CA ARG A 90 -3.81 15.16 11.35
C ARG A 90 -5.08 15.65 12.04
N GLY A 91 -5.93 14.74 12.50
CA GLY A 91 -7.17 15.04 13.22
C GLY A 91 -7.94 13.75 13.55
N GLU A 92 -8.76 13.83 14.57
CA GLU A 92 -9.68 12.76 14.99
C GLU A 92 -11.06 13.38 15.18
N TYR A 93 -12.09 12.73 14.63
CA TYR A 93 -13.45 13.25 14.61
C TYR A 93 -14.45 12.13 14.90
N TYR A 94 -15.47 12.45 15.68
CA TYR A 94 -16.59 11.55 15.90
C TYR A 94 -17.58 11.67 14.74
N THR A 95 -17.92 10.55 14.11
CA THR A 95 -18.83 10.54 12.94
C THR A 95 -20.25 11.02 13.26
N GLU A 96 -20.64 10.99 14.54
CA GLU A 96 -21.90 11.55 15.03
C GLU A 96 -21.92 13.09 14.95
N GLU A 97 -20.76 13.73 15.07
CA GLU A 97 -20.60 15.18 15.03
C GLU A 97 -20.16 15.67 13.64
N THR A 98 -19.25 14.94 13.00
CA THR A 98 -18.73 15.23 11.66
C THR A 98 -18.96 14.03 10.75
N PRO A 99 -20.01 14.03 9.92
CA PRO A 99 -20.31 12.91 9.03
C PRO A 99 -19.13 12.59 8.11
N ILE A 100 -18.92 11.31 7.80
CA ILE A 100 -17.81 10.87 6.95
C ILE A 100 -17.82 11.53 5.56
N SER A 101 -19.00 11.85 5.04
CA SER A 101 -19.14 12.56 3.76
C SER A 101 -18.57 13.98 3.79
N GLU A 102 -18.68 14.68 4.92
CA GLU A 102 -18.12 16.02 5.09
C GLU A 102 -16.59 15.98 5.16
N VAL A 103 -16.04 14.96 5.83
CA VAL A 103 -14.60 14.69 5.85
C VAL A 103 -14.11 14.37 4.44
N ASP A 104 -14.79 13.46 3.73
CA ASP A 104 -14.46 13.06 2.36
C ASP A 104 -14.44 14.26 1.40
N ASP A 105 -15.50 15.07 1.38
CA ASP A 105 -15.58 16.28 0.56
C ASP A 105 -14.41 17.25 0.84
N THR A 106 -14.07 17.44 2.12
CA THR A 106 -12.99 18.33 2.54
C THR A 106 -11.62 17.82 2.11
N LEU A 107 -11.34 16.54 2.31
CA LEU A 107 -10.06 15.93 1.97
C LEU A 107 -9.85 15.88 0.46
N GLN A 108 -10.88 15.52 -0.31
CA GLN A 108 -10.82 15.54 -1.77
C GLN A 108 -10.62 16.96 -2.30
N ALA A 109 -11.36 17.95 -1.80
CA ALA A 109 -11.19 19.34 -2.22
C ALA A 109 -9.79 19.91 -1.89
N GLY A 110 -9.15 19.36 -0.85
CA GLY A 110 -7.81 19.75 -0.42
C GLY A 110 -6.66 19.03 -1.13
N GLY A 111 -6.93 18.06 -2.00
CA GLY A 111 -5.90 17.23 -2.64
C GLY A 111 -5.12 16.38 -1.63
N PHE A 112 -5.84 15.80 -0.66
CA PHE A 112 -5.22 15.01 0.39
C PHE A 112 -4.71 13.67 -0.13
N THR A 113 -3.47 13.32 0.22
CA THR A 113 -2.92 11.98 0.06
C THR A 113 -2.67 11.39 1.44
N GLY A 114 -3.30 10.26 1.72
CA GLY A 114 -3.33 9.68 3.04
C GLY A 114 -4.45 8.66 3.19
N TYR A 115 -4.79 8.33 4.43
CA TYR A 115 -5.95 7.50 4.71
C TYR A 115 -6.69 7.99 5.95
N VAL A 116 -7.98 7.66 6.02
CA VAL A 116 -8.81 7.77 7.21
C VAL A 116 -9.06 6.36 7.71
N GLU A 117 -8.82 6.13 9.00
CA GLU A 117 -9.12 4.88 9.69
C GLU A 117 -10.42 5.04 10.51
N LEU A 118 -11.32 4.07 10.40
CA LEU A 118 -12.51 3.99 11.24
C LEU A 118 -12.22 3.02 12.40
N SER A 119 -11.86 3.57 13.56
CA SER A 119 -11.30 2.80 14.69
C SER A 119 -12.30 2.50 15.81
N GLU A 120 -13.38 3.28 15.96
CA GLU A 120 -14.34 3.13 17.07
C GLU A 120 -15.69 2.55 16.64
N ASN A 121 -16.18 1.56 17.39
CA ASN A 121 -17.49 0.92 17.24
C ASN A 121 -17.79 0.34 15.83
N VAL A 122 -16.75 0.00 15.07
CA VAL A 122 -16.90 -0.66 13.76
C VAL A 122 -17.18 -2.16 13.92
N LEU A 123 -17.97 -2.70 12.98
CA LEU A 123 -18.24 -4.14 12.90
C LEU A 123 -16.93 -4.88 12.58
N SER A 124 -16.38 -5.63 13.54
CA SER A 124 -15.18 -6.47 13.44
C SER A 124 -14.29 -6.27 12.19
N GLY A 125 -13.17 -5.58 12.36
CA GLY A 125 -12.19 -5.36 11.31
C GLY A 125 -11.76 -3.90 11.23
N ASP A 126 -10.68 -3.67 10.49
CA ASP A 126 -10.12 -2.34 10.26
C ASP A 126 -10.70 -1.79 8.94
N TYR A 127 -11.32 -0.61 8.97
CA TYR A 127 -11.88 0.02 7.76
C TYR A 127 -11.11 1.28 7.43
N TYR A 128 -10.74 1.42 6.16
CA TYR A 128 -9.94 2.52 5.67
C TYR A 128 -10.60 3.18 4.47
N LEU A 129 -10.59 4.51 4.44
CA LEU A 129 -10.74 5.28 3.19
C LEU A 129 -9.35 5.76 2.78
N VAL A 130 -8.95 5.40 1.56
CA VAL A 130 -7.61 5.69 1.04
C VAL A 130 -7.72 6.78 -0.03
N TYR A 131 -6.91 7.83 0.11
CA TYR A 131 -6.90 9.00 -0.76
C TYR A 131 -5.56 9.12 -1.48
N TYR A 132 -5.62 9.42 -2.77
CA TYR A 132 -4.47 9.62 -3.64
C TYR A 132 -4.83 10.62 -4.74
N ASP A 133 -4.15 11.77 -4.74
CA ASP A 133 -4.21 12.80 -5.80
C ASP A 133 -3.10 12.57 -6.84
#